data_AF-A0A970GYV8-F1
#
_entry.id   AF-A0A970GYV8-F1
#
_cell.length_a   1.000
_cell.length_b   1.000
_cell.length_c   1.000
_cell.angle_alpha   90.00
_cell.angle_beta   90.00
_cell.angle_gamma   90.00
#
_symmetry.space_group_name_H-M   'P 1'
#
loop_
_entity.id
_entity.type
_entity.pdbx_description
1 polymer ?
#
loop_
_entity_poly.entity_id
_entity_poly.type
_entity_poly.pdbx_seq_one_letter_code
_entity_poly.pdbx_strand_id
1 'polypeptide(L)'
;MVKSFQVDHTNMKAPDIRIAEEIPVGRQNKIVKFDIRFKRPYKDDPMYPATMHSIEHMMATAIREISQATIIDFSPMGCRTGFYLTVLNPPENFISNDIKGAMIISLDMDEVPGADKKSCGNCYYHDIDDAKRELLDFLEFYYGIRLILR
;
A
#
# COMPACT_ATOMS: atom_id res chain seq x y z
N MET A 1 19.02 -13.98 4.44
CA MET A 1 17.77 -14.59 3.93
C MET A 1 16.73 -13.51 3.81
N VAL A 2 15.90 -13.51 2.76
CA VAL A 2 14.84 -12.50 2.55
C VAL A 2 13.76 -12.68 3.62
N LYS A 3 13.41 -11.63 4.37
CA LYS A 3 12.45 -11.70 5.50
C LYS A 3 11.10 -12.30 5.12
N SER A 4 10.59 -11.98 3.93
CA SER A 4 9.33 -12.54 3.43
C SER A 4 9.34 -14.07 3.38
N PHE A 5 10.47 -14.71 3.06
CA PHE A 5 10.55 -16.18 2.96
C PHE A 5 10.53 -16.89 4.30
N GLN A 6 10.61 -16.14 5.40
CA GLN A 6 10.53 -16.66 6.77
C GLN A 6 9.10 -16.58 7.34
N VAL A 7 8.15 -16.10 6.54
CA VAL A 7 6.75 -15.92 6.94
C VAL A 7 5.91 -17.07 6.39
N ASP A 8 5.10 -17.67 7.26
CA ASP A 8 4.14 -18.69 6.86
C ASP A 8 2.94 -18.05 6.14
N HIS A 9 2.99 -18.04 4.81
CA HIS A 9 1.94 -17.47 3.97
C HIS A 9 0.65 -18.30 3.98
N THR A 10 0.67 -19.56 4.44
CA THR A 10 -0.53 -20.40 4.50
C THR A 10 -1.51 -19.97 5.60
N ASN A 11 -1.01 -19.23 6.58
CA ASN A 11 -1.75 -18.77 7.75
C ASN A 11 -1.81 -17.23 7.89
N MET A 12 -1.46 -16.49 6.83
CA MET A 12 -1.58 -15.03 6.85
C MET A 12 -3.05 -14.58 6.80
N LYS A 13 -3.34 -13.53 7.57
CA LYS A 13 -4.60 -12.79 7.51
C LYS A 13 -4.48 -11.69 6.44
N ALA A 14 -5.61 -11.33 5.87
CA ALA A 14 -5.75 -10.14 5.05
C ALA A 14 -7.22 -9.67 5.08
N PRO A 15 -7.47 -8.36 4.92
CA PRO A 15 -6.46 -7.31 4.85
C PRO A 15 -5.73 -7.12 6.20
N ASP A 16 -4.44 -6.79 6.16
CA ASP A 16 -3.61 -6.60 7.35
C ASP A 16 -2.41 -5.67 7.08
N ILE A 17 -1.89 -5.02 8.13
CA ILE A 17 -0.66 -4.22 8.08
C ILE A 17 0.27 -4.69 9.19
N ARG A 18 1.47 -5.10 8.83
CA ARG A 18 2.50 -5.53 9.78
C ARG A 18 3.86 -4.93 9.47
N ILE A 19 4.69 -4.80 10.50
CA ILE A 19 6.11 -4.51 10.33
C ILE A 19 6.78 -5.77 9.76
N ALA A 20 7.22 -5.68 8.51
CA ALA A 20 7.95 -6.74 7.83
C ALA A 20 9.42 -6.78 8.25
N GLU A 21 10.01 -5.60 8.44
CA GLU A 21 11.41 -5.45 8.81
C GLU A 21 11.67 -4.07 9.44
N GLU A 22 12.52 -4.03 10.46
CA GLU A 22 13.14 -2.80 10.97
C GLU A 22 14.64 -2.87 10.76
N ILE A 23 15.21 -1.83 10.16
CA ILE A 23 16.62 -1.74 9.79
C ILE A 23 17.22 -0.52 10.51
N PRO A 24 18.08 -0.72 11.52
CA PRO A 24 18.77 0.40 12.17
C PRO A 24 19.68 1.14 11.18
N VAL A 25 19.66 2.48 11.23
CA VAL A 25 20.53 3.35 10.43
C VAL A 25 21.28 4.29 11.38
N GLY A 26 22.57 4.03 11.58
CA GLY A 26 23.35 4.74 12.59
C GLY A 26 22.84 4.46 14.01
N ARG A 27 22.93 5.46 14.89
CA ARG A 27 22.58 5.31 16.32
C ARG A 27 21.14 5.69 16.68
N GLN A 28 20.50 6.53 15.86
CA GLN A 28 19.23 7.18 16.22
C GLN A 28 18.11 6.95 15.20
N ASN A 29 18.42 6.44 14.01
CA ASN A 29 17.43 6.27 12.95
C ASN A 29 17.13 4.79 12.71
N LYS A 30 15.93 4.54 12.17
CA LYS A 30 15.54 3.23 11.65
C LYS A 30 14.72 3.41 10.37
N ILE A 31 14.93 2.50 9.43
CA ILE A 31 14.03 2.29 8.31
C ILE A 31 13.06 1.19 8.72
N VAL A 32 11.77 1.43 8.56
CA VAL A 32 10.72 0.44 8.81
C VAL A 32 10.05 0.10 7.49
N LYS A 33 9.95 -1.19 7.22
CA LYS A 33 9.26 -1.74 6.06
C LYS A 33 7.95 -2.37 6.53
N PHE A 34 6.84 -1.87 6.01
CA PHE A 34 5.50 -2.39 6.28
C PHE A 34 5.06 -3.32 5.15
N ASP A 35 4.55 -4.50 5.49
CA ASP A 35 3.78 -5.37 4.59
C ASP A 35 2.31 -4.97 4.72
N ILE A 36 1.77 -4.36 3.67
CA ILE A 36 0.37 -3.98 3.54
C ILE A 36 -0.31 -5.04 2.68
N ARG A 37 -0.96 -6.00 3.35
CA ARG A 37 -1.51 -7.20 2.74
C ARG A 37 -2.97 -6.99 2.40
N PHE A 38 -3.31 -6.97 1.11
CA PHE A 38 -4.69 -6.81 0.63
C PHE A 38 -5.42 -8.15 0.53
N LYS A 39 -4.75 -9.17 0.00
CA LYS A 39 -5.34 -10.49 -0.30
C LYS A 39 -4.72 -11.59 0.55
N ARG A 40 -5.54 -12.53 1.03
CA ARG A 40 -5.08 -13.73 1.74
C ARG A 40 -4.35 -14.64 0.75
N PRO A 41 -3.05 -14.93 0.96
CA PRO A 41 -2.33 -15.83 0.07
C PRO A 41 -3.05 -17.18 -0.06
N TYR A 42 -3.14 -17.67 -1.30
CA TYR A 42 -3.77 -18.96 -1.66
C TYR A 42 -5.28 -19.09 -1.38
N LYS A 43 -5.94 -18.06 -0.84
CA LYS A 43 -7.37 -18.10 -0.48
C LYS A 43 -8.21 -17.08 -1.25
N ASP A 44 -7.64 -15.91 -1.50
CA ASP A 44 -8.29 -14.86 -2.30
C ASP A 44 -7.64 -14.78 -3.68
N ASP A 45 -8.43 -14.36 -4.67
CA ASP A 45 -7.89 -14.03 -5.98
C ASP A 45 -6.88 -12.87 -5.86
N PRO A 46 -5.66 -13.02 -6.41
CA PRO A 46 -4.70 -11.93 -6.43
C PRO A 46 -5.22 -10.77 -7.28
N MET A 47 -4.83 -9.54 -6.92
CA MET A 47 -5.22 -8.34 -7.66
C MET A 47 -4.78 -8.41 -9.13
N TYR A 48 -5.57 -7.80 -10.00
CA TYR A 48 -5.16 -7.61 -11.38
C TYR A 48 -3.98 -6.63 -11.45
N PRO A 49 -3.02 -6.83 -12.37
CA PRO A 49 -1.86 -5.95 -12.46
C PRO A 49 -2.21 -4.48 -12.73
N ALA A 50 -3.28 -4.18 -13.48
CA ALA A 50 -3.75 -2.81 -13.73
C ALA A 50 -4.27 -2.15 -12.45
N THR A 51 -5.02 -2.88 -11.63
CA THR A 51 -5.48 -2.47 -10.30
C THR A 51 -4.31 -2.12 -9.40
N MET A 52 -3.30 -3.00 -9.34
CA MET A 52 -2.13 -2.78 -8.51
C MET A 52 -1.31 -1.55 -8.93
N HIS A 53 -1.19 -1.35 -10.23
CA HIS A 53 -0.46 -0.22 -10.81
C HIS A 53 -1.16 1.11 -10.52
N SER A 54 -2.49 1.15 -10.58
CA SER A 54 -3.25 2.31 -10.10
C SER A 54 -3.06 2.57 -8.60
N ILE A 55 -3.17 1.53 -7.76
CA ILE A 55 -2.94 1.67 -6.31
C ILE A 55 -1.51 2.16 -6.02
N GLU A 56 -0.50 1.66 -6.73
CA GLU A 56 0.89 2.14 -6.64
C GLU A 56 0.96 3.65 -6.84
N HIS A 57 0.45 4.15 -7.95
CA HIS A 57 0.48 5.57 -8.29
C HIS A 57 -0.31 6.43 -7.28
N MET A 58 -1.52 6.01 -6.94
CA MET A 58 -2.42 6.75 -6.03
C MET A 58 -1.83 6.81 -4.62
N MET A 59 -1.47 5.67 -4.04
CA MET A 59 -0.92 5.61 -2.68
C MET A 59 0.46 6.25 -2.59
N ALA A 60 1.34 6.07 -3.58
CA ALA A 60 2.66 6.70 -3.59
C ALA A 60 2.57 8.23 -3.61
N THR A 61 1.56 8.77 -4.29
CA THR A 61 1.24 10.20 -4.30
C THR A 61 0.66 10.64 -2.96
N ALA A 62 -0.45 10.02 -2.55
CA ALA A 62 -1.21 10.42 -1.36
C ALA A 62 -0.38 10.35 -0.07
N ILE A 63 0.41 9.28 0.12
CA ILE A 63 1.21 9.13 1.35
C ILE A 63 2.30 10.20 1.45
N ARG A 64 2.86 10.65 0.32
CA ARG A 64 3.88 11.72 0.30
C ARG A 64 3.29 13.09 0.51
N GLU A 65 2.01 13.28 0.19
CA GLU A 65 1.31 14.53 0.43
C GLU A 65 1.01 14.76 1.92
N ILE A 66 0.59 13.71 2.64
CA ILE A 66 0.16 13.86 4.03
C ILE A 66 1.25 13.58 5.08
N SER A 67 2.17 12.67 4.78
CA SER A 67 3.13 12.20 5.78
C SER A 67 4.23 13.24 5.99
N GLN A 68 4.47 13.58 7.25
CA GLN A 68 5.69 14.31 7.64
C GLN A 68 6.91 13.40 7.74
N ALA A 69 6.71 12.07 7.85
CA ALA A 69 7.79 11.11 7.79
C ALA A 69 8.34 10.96 6.37
N THR A 70 9.62 10.66 6.23
CA THR A 70 10.26 10.46 4.93
C THR A 70 9.87 9.10 4.35
N ILE A 71 9.03 9.14 3.32
CA ILE A 71 8.63 7.96 2.54
C ILE A 71 9.76 7.59 1.57
N ILE A 72 10.35 6.42 1.77
CA ILE A 72 11.43 5.91 0.92
C ILE A 72 10.85 5.27 -0.34
N ASP A 73 9.86 4.37 -0.18
CA ASP A 73 9.34 3.56 -1.28
C ASP A 73 7.91 3.08 -0.99
N PHE A 74 7.11 2.94 -2.05
CA PHE A 74 5.83 2.24 -2.04
C PHE A 74 5.77 1.38 -3.31
N SER A 75 5.89 0.06 -3.16
CA SER A 75 6.09 -0.86 -4.28
C SER A 75 5.14 -2.07 -4.22
N PRO A 76 4.59 -2.53 -5.36
CA PRO A 76 3.77 -3.73 -5.42
C PRO A 76 4.58 -5.00 -5.15
N MET A 77 3.94 -5.99 -4.52
CA MET A 77 4.53 -7.33 -4.42
C MET A 77 4.24 -8.13 -5.70
N GLY A 78 5.25 -8.78 -6.27
CA GLY A 78 5.10 -9.61 -7.48
C GLY A 78 4.12 -10.78 -7.35
N CYS A 79 3.79 -11.22 -6.13
CA CYS A 79 2.74 -12.21 -5.87
C CYS A 79 1.31 -11.64 -5.94
N ARG A 80 1.15 -10.34 -6.20
CA ARG A 80 -0.12 -9.65 -6.44
C ARG A 80 -1.12 -9.64 -5.28
N THR A 81 -0.63 -9.75 -4.05
CA THR A 81 -1.49 -9.80 -2.86
C THR A 81 -1.31 -8.62 -1.90
N GLY A 82 -0.42 -7.68 -2.21
CA GLY A 82 -0.17 -6.52 -1.35
C GLY A 82 0.97 -5.65 -1.84
N PHE A 83 1.41 -4.75 -0.95
CA PHE A 83 2.43 -3.74 -1.21
C PHE A 83 3.43 -3.69 -0.05
N TYR A 84 4.65 -3.26 -0.35
CA TYR A 84 5.60 -2.83 0.65
C TYR A 84 5.65 -1.30 0.72
N LEU A 85 5.59 -0.75 1.93
CA LEU A 85 5.84 0.65 2.21
C LEU A 85 7.09 0.76 3.09
N THR A 86 8.09 1.52 2.63
CA THR A 86 9.36 1.72 3.35
C THR A 86 9.45 3.17 3.80
N VAL A 87 9.71 3.38 5.09
CA VAL A 87 9.66 4.70 5.73
C VAL A 87 10.84 4.88 6.67
N LEU A 88 11.46 6.06 6.64
CA LEU A 88 12.46 6.45 7.62
C LEU A 88 11.77 7.05 8.85
N ASN A 89 12.06 6.50 10.03
CA ASN A 89 11.59 6.99 11.32
C ASN A 89 10.07 7.27 11.36
N PRO A 90 9.20 6.31 10.99
CA PRO A 90 7.76 6.54 11.09
C PRO A 90 7.35 6.79 12.55
N PRO A 91 6.40 7.70 12.81
CA PRO A 91 5.82 7.90 14.14
C PRO A 91 5.00 6.67 14.58
N GLU A 92 4.69 6.57 15.88
CA GLU A 92 3.95 5.44 16.44
C GLU A 92 2.54 5.27 15.83
N ASN A 93 1.87 6.38 15.52
CA ASN A 93 0.55 6.40 14.91
C ASN A 93 0.57 6.35 13.36
N PHE A 94 1.70 6.03 12.73
CA PHE A 94 1.86 6.07 11.28
C PHE A 94 0.83 5.21 10.53
N ILE A 95 0.50 4.03 11.05
CA ILE A 95 -0.50 3.15 10.44
C ILE A 95 -1.90 3.80 10.51
N SER A 96 -2.34 4.18 11.71
CA SER A 96 -3.70 4.66 11.97
C SER A 96 -3.97 6.08 11.46
N ASN A 97 -2.92 6.85 11.21
CA ASN A 97 -2.98 8.20 10.68
C ASN A 97 -2.59 8.26 9.20
N ASP A 98 -1.33 8.00 8.87
CA ASP A 98 -0.77 8.27 7.54
C ASP A 98 -1.19 7.20 6.52
N ILE A 99 -1.01 5.91 6.79
CA ILE A 99 -1.43 4.87 5.83
C ILE A 99 -2.95 4.94 5.58
N LYS A 100 -3.74 5.03 6.66
CA LYS A 100 -5.20 5.20 6.57
C LYS A 100 -5.59 6.47 5.81
N GLY A 101 -4.97 7.60 6.13
CA GLY A 101 -5.23 8.87 5.47
C GLY A 101 -4.92 8.84 3.98
N ALA A 102 -3.81 8.18 3.59
CA ALA A 102 -3.44 8.03 2.19
C ALA A 102 -4.45 7.18 1.42
N MET A 103 -4.97 6.10 2.03
CA MET A 103 -6.05 5.30 1.43
C MET A 103 -7.31 6.14 1.22
N ILE A 104 -7.71 6.95 2.20
CA ILE A 104 -8.89 7.81 2.11
C ILE A 104 -8.71 8.86 1.00
N ILE A 105 -7.59 9.57 0.98
CA ILE A 105 -7.32 10.58 -0.06
C ILE A 105 -7.27 9.95 -1.46
N SER A 106 -6.74 8.73 -1.58
CA SER A 106 -6.74 8.00 -2.84
C SER A 106 -8.15 7.76 -3.38
N LEU A 107 -9.16 7.58 -2.51
CA LEU A 107 -10.55 7.40 -2.95
C LEU A 107 -11.16 8.65 -3.57
N ASP A 108 -10.68 9.83 -3.18
CA ASP A 108 -11.14 11.13 -3.70
C ASP A 108 -10.46 11.53 -5.02
N MET A 109 -9.51 10.75 -5.53
CA MET A 109 -8.82 11.05 -6.80
C MET A 109 -9.70 10.72 -8.01
N ASP A 110 -9.92 11.66 -8.91
CA ASP A 110 -10.69 11.43 -10.16
C ASP A 110 -9.88 10.70 -11.25
N GLU A 111 -8.56 10.78 -11.18
CA GLU A 111 -7.64 10.17 -12.14
C GLU A 111 -6.41 9.57 -11.44
N VAL A 112 -5.70 8.66 -12.13
CA VAL A 112 -4.47 8.08 -11.59
C VAL A 112 -3.31 9.07 -11.80
N PRO A 113 -2.65 9.55 -10.73
CA PRO A 113 -1.57 10.53 -10.87
C PRO A 113 -0.42 10.00 -11.72
N GLY A 114 0.07 10.79 -12.68
CA GLY A 114 1.20 10.40 -13.53
C GLY A 114 0.89 9.30 -14.55
N ALA A 115 -0.38 9.00 -14.82
CA ALA A 115 -0.82 8.08 -15.87
C ALA A 115 -0.67 8.68 -17.30
N ASP A 116 0.52 9.18 -17.60
CA ASP A 116 0.88 9.77 -18.89
C ASP A 116 2.20 9.17 -19.42
N LYS A 117 2.44 9.25 -20.73
CA LYS A 117 3.63 8.63 -21.37
C LYS A 117 4.97 9.15 -20.88
N LYS A 118 5.02 10.37 -20.33
CA LYS A 118 6.25 10.98 -19.83
C LYS A 118 6.58 10.45 -18.43
N SER A 119 5.55 10.16 -17.63
CA SER A 119 5.69 9.83 -16.21
C SER A 119 5.53 8.34 -15.90
N CYS A 120 4.90 7.55 -16.79
CA CYS A 120 4.62 6.13 -16.57
C CYS A 120 5.12 5.26 -17.74
N GLY A 121 5.80 4.16 -17.40
CA GLY A 121 6.30 3.18 -18.38
C GLY A 121 5.22 2.36 -19.09
N ASN A 122 3.98 2.38 -18.58
CA ASN A 122 2.83 1.70 -19.18
C ASN A 122 1.50 2.45 -18.88
N CYS A 123 1.42 3.71 -19.30
CA CYS A 123 0.33 4.64 -18.93
C CYS A 123 -1.08 4.21 -19.37
N TYR A 124 -1.21 3.26 -20.29
CA TYR A 124 -2.52 2.76 -20.74
C TYR A 124 -3.06 1.62 -19.87
N TYR A 125 -2.30 1.19 -18.88
CA TYR A 125 -2.57 -0.02 -18.11
C TYR A 125 -2.94 0.33 -16.67
N HIS A 126 -4.06 1.02 -16.51
CA HIS A 126 -4.61 1.45 -15.23
C HIS A 126 -6.09 1.05 -15.13
N ASP A 127 -6.51 0.72 -13.90
CA ASP A 127 -7.90 0.55 -13.52
C ASP A 127 -8.13 1.30 -12.20
N ILE A 128 -8.66 2.53 -12.28
CA ILE A 128 -8.88 3.37 -11.08
C ILE A 128 -10.08 2.88 -10.27
N ASP A 129 -11.11 2.39 -10.94
CA ASP A 129 -12.34 1.94 -10.30
C ASP A 129 -12.08 0.70 -9.45
N ASP A 130 -11.33 -0.27 -10.00
CA ASP A 130 -10.94 -1.46 -9.23
C ASP A 130 -9.94 -1.12 -8.12
N ALA A 131 -9.04 -0.16 -8.35
CA ALA A 131 -8.13 0.31 -7.30
C ALA A 131 -8.88 0.92 -6.11
N LYS A 132 -9.90 1.75 -6.38
CA LYS A 132 -10.77 2.31 -5.35
C LYS A 132 -11.56 1.22 -4.62
N ARG A 133 -12.06 0.20 -5.33
CA ARG A 133 -12.72 -0.97 -4.69
C ARG A 133 -11.80 -1.69 -3.71
N GLU A 134 -10.58 -2.02 -4.12
CA GLU A 134 -9.59 -2.68 -3.25
C GLU A 134 -9.24 -1.84 -2.01
N LEU A 135 -9.10 -0.50 -2.17
CA LEU A 135 -8.83 0.41 -1.06
C LEU A 135 -10.02 0.50 -0.08
N LEU A 136 -11.26 0.50 -0.58
CA LEU A 136 -12.46 0.47 0.26
C LEU A 136 -12.59 -0.82 1.04
N ASP A 137 -12.40 -1.96 0.38
CA ASP A 137 -12.43 -3.27 1.04
C ASP A 137 -11.38 -3.30 2.15
N PHE A 138 -10.17 -2.77 1.88
CA PHE A 138 -9.14 -2.65 2.91
C PHE A 138 -9.61 -1.78 4.09
N LEU A 139 -10.17 -0.59 3.82
CA LEU A 139 -10.66 0.32 4.84
C LEU A 139 -11.80 -0.28 5.67
N GLU A 140 -12.73 -1.00 5.05
CA GLU A 140 -13.84 -1.65 5.74
C GLU A 140 -13.34 -2.79 6.62
N PHE A 141 -12.58 -3.73 6.09
CA PHE A 141 -12.23 -4.95 6.82
C PHE A 141 -11.09 -4.76 7.82
N TYR A 142 -10.13 -3.86 7.56
CA TYR A 142 -9.01 -3.62 8.48
C TYR A 142 -9.32 -2.50 9.48
N TYR A 143 -9.90 -1.38 9.03
CA TYR A 143 -10.19 -0.22 9.90
C TYR A 143 -11.64 -0.15 10.40
N GLY A 144 -12.56 -0.98 9.89
CA GLY A 144 -13.98 -0.88 10.23
C GLY A 144 -14.68 0.35 9.63
N ILE A 145 -14.09 0.96 8.60
CA ILE A 145 -14.60 2.20 7.99
C ILE A 145 -15.40 1.87 6.74
N ARG A 146 -16.70 2.19 6.76
CA ARG A 146 -17.57 2.09 5.57
C ARG A 146 -17.69 3.44 4.88
N LEU A 147 -17.24 3.50 3.64
CA LEU A 147 -17.42 4.65 2.75
C LEU A 147 -18.24 4.19 1.54
N ILE A 148 -19.06 5.08 1.01
CA ILE A 148 -19.84 4.85 -0.22
C ILE A 148 -19.15 5.67 -1.31
N LEU A 149 -18.67 5.01 -2.38
CA LEU A 149 -18.20 5.71 -3.57
C LEU A 149 -19.37 6.50 -4.18
N ARG A 150 -19.11 7.76 -4.48
CA ARG A 150 -20.07 8.62 -5.18
C ARG A 150 -19.97 8.45 -6.68
#